data_AF-A0A699RKP1-F1
#
_entry.id   AF-A0A699RKP1-F1
#
_cell.length_a   1.000
_cell.length_b   1.000
_cell.length_c   1.000
_cell.angle_alpha   90.00
_cell.angle_beta   90.00
_cell.angle_gamma   90.00
#
_symmetry.space_group_name_H-M   'P 1'
#
loop_
_entity.id
_entity.type
_entity.pdbx_description
1 polymer ?
#
loop_
_entity_poly.entity_id
_entity_poly.type
_entity_poly.pdbx_seq_one_letter_code
_entity_poly.pdbx_strand_id
1 'polypeptide(L)' 'MGIFRTKEDEVSKISTSIFVSNFPDSFYSKDVFHACKQYSHVVDSFIPSKRAKD' A
#
# COMPACT_ATOMS: atom_id res chain seq x y z
N MET A 1 -6.23 9.97 29.65
CA MET A 1 -6.36 10.08 28.18
C MET A 1 -6.09 8.71 27.60
N GLY A 2 -7.12 8.02 27.09
CA GLY A 2 -6.96 6.68 26.54
C GLY A 2 -6.18 6.73 25.23
N ILE A 3 -5.22 5.83 25.04
CA ILE A 3 -4.51 5.66 23.77
C ILE A 3 -5.51 5.05 22.79
N PHE A 4 -6.04 5.86 21.87
CA PHE A 4 -6.88 5.37 20.78
C PHE A 4 -5.97 4.64 19.79
N ARG A 5 -6.02 3.31 19.79
CA ARG A 5 -5.36 2.50 18.76
C ARG A 5 -6.22 2.54 17.50
N THR A 6 -5.68 3.12 16.43
CA THR A 6 -6.32 3.09 15.11
C THR A 6 -6.12 1.73 14.48
N LYS A 7 -6.98 1.35 13.53
CA LYS A 7 -6.80 0.10 12.77
C LYS A 7 -5.47 0.10 12.00
N GLU A 8 -4.98 1.27 11.60
CA GLU A 8 -3.67 1.47 10.98
C GLU A 8 -2.49 1.09 11.89
N ASP A 9 -2.58 1.40 13.19
CA ASP A 9 -1.55 1.03 14.18
C ASP A 9 -1.44 -0.50 14.35
N GLU A 10 -2.59 -1.20 14.34
CA GLU A 10 -2.63 -2.66 14.42
C GLU A 10 -2.15 -3.32 13.12
N VAL A 11 -2.53 -2.76 11.95
CA VAL A 11 -2.00 -3.21 10.64
C VAL A 11 -0.49 -3.05 10.60
N SER A 12 0.06 -1.94 11.11
CA SER A 12 1.51 -1.69 11.12
C SER A 12 2.31 -2.71 11.95
N LYS A 13 1.68 -3.38 12.93
CA LYS A 13 2.34 -4.42 13.74
C LYS A 13 2.40 -5.78 13.03
N ILE A 14 1.52 -6.03 12.07
CA ILE A 14 1.38 -7.33 11.39
C ILE A 14 1.71 -7.26 9.90
N SER A 15 1.84 -6.06 9.33
CA SER A 15 2.09 -5.88 7.90
C SER A 15 3.58 -5.95 7.59
N THR A 16 3.89 -6.56 6.45
CA THR A 16 5.21 -6.44 5.83
C THR A 16 5.11 -5.41 4.71
N SER A 17 5.81 -4.29 4.88
CA SER A 17 5.89 -3.24 3.86
C SER A 17 7.07 -3.51 2.94
N ILE A 18 6.81 -3.49 1.63
CA ILE A 18 7.84 -3.66 0.60
C ILE A 18 8.00 -2.36 -0.19
N PHE A 19 9.24 -1.99 -0.49
CA PHE A 19 9.54 -0.86 -1.36
C PHE A 19 9.90 -1.39 -2.75
N VAL A 20 9.20 -0.88 -3.76
CA VAL A 20 9.43 -1.25 -5.17
C VAL A 20 9.67 0.03 -5.95
N SER A 21 10.69 0.03 -6.80
CA SER A 21 11.12 1.17 -7.60
C SER A 21 11.17 0.81 -9.09
N ASN A 22 11.51 1.80 -9.94
CA ASN A 22 11.67 1.64 -11.39
C ASN A 22 10.38 1.25 -12.13
N PHE A 23 9.25 1.83 -11.73
CA PHE A 23 7.97 1.63 -12.43
C PHE A 23 7.90 2.43 -13.74
N PRO A 24 7.29 1.86 -14.80
CA PRO A 24 6.97 2.63 -16.00
C PRO A 24 5.93 3.71 -15.70
N ASP A 25 5.93 4.80 -16.47
CA ASP A 25 5.07 5.97 -16.23
C ASP A 25 3.57 5.67 -16.25
N SER A 26 3.17 4.62 -16.96
CA SER A 26 1.79 4.16 -17.06
C SER A 26 1.36 3.24 -15.92
N PHE A 27 2.23 2.95 -14.94
CA PHE A 27 1.92 2.09 -13.80
C PHE A 27 1.31 2.89 -12.65
N TYR A 28 0.19 2.42 -12.11
CA TYR A 28 -0.52 3.07 -11.01
C TYR A 28 -0.63 2.16 -9.78
N SER A 29 -0.99 2.74 -8.64
CA SER A 29 -1.17 1.99 -7.38
C SER A 29 -2.11 0.79 -7.54
N LYS A 30 -3.21 0.94 -8.29
CA LYS A 30 -4.12 -0.17 -8.60
C LYS A 30 -3.41 -1.35 -9.26
N ASP A 31 -2.45 -1.08 -10.15
CA ASP A 31 -1.75 -2.13 -10.91
C ASP A 31 -0.76 -2.86 -9.99
N VAL A 32 -0.11 -2.13 -9.06
CA VAL A 32 0.68 -2.71 -7.97
C VAL A 32 -0.20 -3.61 -7.10
N PHE A 33 -1.36 -3.13 -6.66
CA PHE A 33 -2.28 -3.88 -5.81
C PHE A 33 -2.69 -5.20 -6.46
N HIS A 34 -3.13 -5.16 -7.73
CA HIS A 34 -3.55 -6.35 -8.47
C HIS A 34 -2.39 -7.32 -8.70
N ALA A 35 -1.20 -6.80 -9.05
CA ALA A 35 -0.01 -7.62 -9.24
C ALA A 35 0.48 -8.29 -7.93
N CYS A 36 0.37 -7.62 -6.79
CA CYS A 36 0.75 -8.18 -5.50
C CYS A 36 -0.30 -9.17 -4.95
N LYS A 37 -1.58 -8.98 -5.30
CA LYS A 37 -2.70 -9.83 -4.84
C LYS A 37 -2.56 -11.30 -5.28
N GLN A 38 -1.80 -11.58 -6.33
CA GLN A 38 -1.54 -12.95 -6.77
C GLN A 38 -0.60 -13.73 -5.81
N TYR A 39 0.18 -13.02 -5.00
CA TYR A 39 1.17 -13.62 -4.10
C TYR A 39 0.67 -13.73 -2.66
N SER A 40 -0.12 -12.77 -2.18
CA SER A 40 -0.63 -12.76 -0.80
C SER A 40 -1.79 -11.77 -0.63
N HIS A 41 -2.27 -11.65 0.62
CA HIS A 41 -3.23 -10.62 0.99
C HIS A 41 -2.55 -9.24 1.02
N VAL A 42 -2.97 -8.36 0.11
CA VAL A 42 -2.51 -6.98 0.03
C VAL A 42 -3.51 -6.08 0.74
N VAL A 43 -3.02 -5.28 1.68
CA VAL A 43 -3.83 -4.34 2.48
C VAL A 43 -3.90 -2.97 1.80
N ASP A 44 -2.76 -2.48 1.29
CA ASP A 44 -2.68 -1.18 0.62
C ASP A 44 -1.53 -1.16 -0.40
N SER A 45 -1.60 -0.22 -1.34
CA SER A 45 -0.55 0.06 -2.32
C SER A 45 -0.48 1.56 -2.60
N PHE A 46 0.72 2.13 -2.57
CA PHE A 46 0.92 3.57 -2.73
C PHE A 46 2.06 3.87 -3.69
N ILE A 47 1.81 4.73 -4.69
CA ILE A 47 2.84 5.32 -5.55
C ILE A 47 2.87 6.84 -5.33
N PRO A 48 3.96 7.41 -4.78
CA PRO A 48 4.04 8.83 -4.42
C PRO A 48 3.80 9.80 -5.59
N SER A 49 4.25 9.42 -6.80
CA SER A 49 4.21 10.26 -8.00
C SER A 49 2.84 10.27 -8.69
N LYS A 50 2.01 9.25 -8.44
CA LYS A 50 0.73 9.04 -9.12
C LYS A 50 -0.38 9.14 -8.09
N ARG A 51 -0.52 10.32 -7.45
CA ARG A 51 -1.72 10.60 -6.64
C ARG A 51 -2.93 10.38 -7.55
N ALA A 52 -3.86 9.53 -7.11
CA ALA A 52 -5.17 9.46 -7.72
C ALA A 52 -5.72 10.89 -7.75
N LYS A 53 -6.11 11.35 -8.93
CA LYS A 53 -6.71 12.66 -9.10
C LYS A 53 -8.03 12.64 -8.32
N ASP A 54 -8.19 13.63 -7.44
CA ASP A 54 -9.39 13.86 -6.62
C ASP A 54 -10.68 13.77 -7.44
#